data_AF-A0A0M3JF66-F1
#
_entry.id   AF-A0A0M3JF66-F1
#
_cell.length_a   1.000
_cell.length_b   1.000
_cell.length_c   1.000
_cell.angle_alpha   90.00
_cell.angle_beta   90.00
_cell.angle_gamma   90.00
#
_symmetry.space_group_name_H-M   'P 1'
#
loop_
_entity.id
_entity.type
_entity.pdbx_description
1 polymer ?
#
loop_
_entity_poly.entity_id
_entity_poly.type
_entity_poly.pdbx_seq_one_letter_code
_entity_poly.pdbx_strand_id
1 'polypeptide(L)'
;MGRQDDLWSLFYMLVEFIHGSLPWRKIKDKDEVGRLKDELNLDVFLEGCPRELHDFALHLRTLSYPDEPNYELLEMTLKTILIKYDVNFEEPYDWEMGYENIGGGKLRANG
;
A
#
# COMPACT_ATOMS: atom_id res chain seq x y z
N MET A 1 -11.25 -5.32 -17.46
CA MET A 1 -10.30 -4.39 -16.83
C MET A 1 -11.04 -3.10 -16.57
N GLY A 2 -11.37 -2.82 -15.30
CA GLY A 2 -12.15 -1.66 -14.88
C GLY A 2 -11.40 -0.81 -13.86
N ARG A 3 -12.06 0.26 -13.37
CA ARG A 3 -11.48 1.24 -12.43
C ARG A 3 -10.84 0.60 -11.18
N GLN A 4 -11.42 -0.50 -10.70
CA GLN A 4 -10.91 -1.23 -9.54
C GLN A 4 -9.52 -1.86 -9.77
N ASP A 5 -9.19 -2.23 -11.00
CA ASP A 5 -7.92 -2.93 -11.30
C ASP A 5 -6.73 -1.96 -11.18
N ASP A 6 -6.93 -0.70 -11.58
CA ASP A 6 -5.96 0.38 -11.39
C ASP A 6 -5.75 0.66 -9.90
N LEU A 7 -6.83 0.65 -9.11
CA LEU A 7 -6.76 0.86 -7.66
C LEU A 7 -6.10 -0.31 -6.92
N TRP A 8 -6.33 -1.56 -7.35
CA TRP A 8 -5.59 -2.72 -6.84
C TRP A 8 -4.10 -2.59 -7.16
N SER A 9 -3.75 -2.13 -8.36
CA SER A 9 -2.36 -1.90 -8.75
C SER A 9 -1.71 -0.81 -7.87
N LEU A 10 -2.43 0.28 -7.60
CA LEU A 10 -1.99 1.32 -6.66
C LEU A 10 -1.77 0.75 -5.26
N PHE A 11 -2.72 -0.02 -4.73
CA PHE A 11 -2.60 -0.66 -3.42
C PHE A 11 -1.35 -1.54 -3.32
N TYR A 12 -1.08 -2.38 -4.33
CA TYR A 12 0.12 -3.22 -4.34
C TYR A 12 1.42 -2.39 -4.44
N MET A 13 1.43 -1.28 -5.18
CA MET A 13 2.59 -0.37 -5.20
C MET A 13 2.86 0.24 -3.83
N LEU A 14 1.82 0.70 -3.11
CA LEU A 14 1.96 1.27 -1.78
C LEU A 14 2.52 0.25 -0.78
N VAL A 15 2.01 -0.99 -0.80
CA VAL A 15 2.53 -2.07 0.05
C VAL A 15 3.97 -2.41 -0.33
N GLU A 16 4.31 -2.44 -1.62
CA GLU A 16 5.69 -2.67 -2.06
C GLU A 16 6.63 -1.55 -1.60
N PHE A 17 6.20 -0.29 -1.56
CA PHE A 17 7.03 0.80 -1.03
C PHE A 17 7.33 0.64 0.46
N ILE A 18 6.37 0.12 1.24
CA ILE A 18 6.55 -0.09 2.69
C ILE A 18 7.41 -1.34 2.96
N HIS A 19 7.13 -2.45 2.29
CA HIS A 19 7.82 -3.74 2.54
C HIS A 19 9.05 -3.98 1.66
N GLY A 20 9.27 -3.16 0.64
CA GLY A 20 10.35 -3.30 -0.35
C GLY A 20 10.14 -4.40 -1.39
N SER A 21 9.21 -5.35 -1.17
CA SER A 21 8.88 -6.38 -2.15
C SER A 21 7.50 -7.00 -1.93
N LEU A 22 6.88 -7.47 -3.01
CA LEU A 22 5.68 -8.30 -2.96
C LEU A 22 6.02 -9.81 -2.91
N PRO A 23 5.18 -10.66 -2.27
CA PRO A 23 5.41 -12.11 -2.15
C PRO A 23 5.64 -12.81 -3.49
N TRP A 24 4.97 -12.34 -4.54
CA TRP A 24 5.06 -12.90 -5.89
C TRP A 24 6.18 -12.29 -6.75
N ARG A 25 7.06 -11.43 -6.22
CA ARG A 25 8.10 -10.71 -6.99
C ARG A 25 8.97 -11.61 -7.89
N LYS A 26 9.25 -12.84 -7.45
CA LYS A 26 10.12 -13.79 -8.18
C LYS A 26 9.35 -14.80 -9.04
N ILE A 27 8.01 -14.73 -9.05
CA ILE A 27 7.15 -15.68 -9.74
C ILE A 27 6.80 -15.11 -11.12
N LYS A 28 7.10 -15.87 -12.18
CA LYS A 28 6.83 -15.47 -13.58
C LYS A 28 5.53 -16.02 -14.13
N ASP A 29 5.05 -17.12 -13.55
CA ASP A 29 3.82 -17.77 -13.97
C ASP A 29 2.61 -16.93 -13.55
N LYS A 30 1.81 -16.48 -14.53
CA LYS A 30 0.73 -15.53 -14.28
C LYS A 30 -0.42 -16.14 -13.50
N ASP A 31 -0.71 -17.42 -13.74
CA ASP A 31 -1.82 -18.12 -13.10
C ASP A 31 -1.51 -18.35 -11.62
N GLU A 32 -0.28 -18.71 -11.29
CA GLU A 32 0.17 -18.82 -9.89
C GLU A 32 0.14 -17.48 -9.16
N VAL A 33 0.55 -16.37 -9.81
CA VAL A 33 0.43 -15.04 -9.21
C VAL A 33 -1.04 -14.68 -8.98
N GLY A 34 -1.94 -15.04 -9.89
CA GLY A 34 -3.39 -14.87 -9.73
C GLY A 34 -3.90 -15.61 -8.49
N ARG A 35 -3.57 -16.90 -8.37
CA ARG A 35 -3.97 -17.75 -7.24
C ARG A 35 -3.47 -17.19 -5.89
N LEU A 36 -2.22 -16.73 -5.82
CA LEU A 36 -1.66 -16.13 -4.60
C LEU A 36 -2.38 -14.84 -4.19
N LYS A 37 -2.82 -14.04 -5.16
CA LYS A 37 -3.60 -12.81 -4.90
C LYS A 37 -5.00 -13.13 -4.41
N ASP A 38 -5.63 -14.16 -4.99
CA ASP A 38 -6.98 -14.60 -4.59
C ASP A 38 -6.99 -15.22 -3.18
N GLU A 39 -5.96 -16.00 -2.83
CA GLU A 39 -5.78 -16.65 -1.52
C GLU A 39 -5.17 -15.72 -0.45
N LEU A 40 -4.94 -14.44 -0.78
CA LEU A 40 -4.21 -13.51 0.07
C LEU A 40 -4.95 -13.24 1.39
N ASN A 41 -4.31 -13.64 2.50
CA ASN A 41 -4.71 -13.21 3.83
C ASN A 41 -4.20 -11.78 4.09
N LEU A 42 -5.11 -10.81 4.16
CA LEU A 42 -4.77 -9.39 4.33
C LEU A 42 -4.11 -9.11 5.68
N ASP A 43 -4.48 -9.80 6.76
CA ASP A 43 -3.92 -9.55 8.09
C ASP A 43 -2.41 -9.86 8.12
N VAL A 44 -2.03 -10.96 7.48
CA VAL A 44 -0.62 -11.36 7.36
C VAL A 44 0.10 -10.52 6.33
N PHE A 45 -0.54 -10.24 5.19
CA PHE A 45 0.07 -9.48 4.10
C PHE A 45 0.36 -8.02 4.47
N LEU A 46 -0.46 -7.44 5.35
CA LEU A 46 -0.35 -6.05 5.80
C LEU A 46 0.25 -5.94 7.21
N GLU A 47 0.91 -6.98 7.71
CA GLU A 47 1.67 -6.89 8.96
C GLU A 47 2.72 -5.77 8.86
N GLY A 48 2.72 -4.82 9.79
CA GLY A 48 3.61 -3.65 9.76
C GLY A 48 3.11 -2.46 8.92
N CYS A 49 2.06 -2.63 8.11
CA CYS A 49 1.41 -1.54 7.40
C CYS A 49 0.41 -0.77 8.30
N PRO A 50 0.12 0.51 7.99
CA PRO A 50 -0.99 1.22 8.61
C PRO A 50 -2.32 0.47 8.42
N ARG A 51 -3.09 0.30 9.49
CA ARG A 51 -4.39 -0.39 9.49
C ARG A 51 -5.34 0.16 8.43
N GLU A 52 -5.24 1.45 8.13
CA GLU A 52 -6.03 2.14 7.11
C GLU A 52 -5.85 1.49 5.71
N LEU A 53 -4.69 0.91 5.38
CA LEU A 53 -4.51 0.13 4.14
C LEU A 53 -5.34 -1.16 4.12
N HIS A 54 -5.65 -1.74 5.27
CA HIS A 54 -6.57 -2.87 5.36
C HIS A 54 -7.99 -2.43 4.98
N ASP A 55 -8.45 -1.28 5.48
CA ASP A 55 -9.77 -0.73 5.15
C ASP A 55 -9.85 -0.35 3.65
N PHE A 56 -8.74 0.17 3.09
CA PHE A 56 -8.60 0.39 1.64
C PHE A 56 -8.85 -0.90 0.85
N ALA A 57 -8.14 -1.99 1.21
CA ALA A 57 -8.25 -3.27 0.52
C ALA A 57 -9.65 -3.89 0.68
N LEU A 58 -10.28 -3.75 1.84
CA LEU A 58 -11.65 -4.22 2.06
C LEU A 58 -12.64 -3.51 1.14
N HIS A 59 -12.53 -2.19 0.96
CA HIS A 59 -13.36 -1.46 0.00
C HIS A 59 -13.16 -2.00 -1.42
N LEU A 60 -11.90 -2.18 -1.86
CA LEU A 60 -11.62 -2.73 -3.19
C LEU A 60 -12.21 -4.12 -3.42
N ARG A 61 -12.24 -4.98 -2.39
CA ARG A 61 -12.84 -6.33 -2.47
C ARG A 61 -14.36 -6.31 -2.69
N THR A 62 -15.04 -5.22 -2.36
CA THR A 62 -16.49 -5.10 -2.58
C THR A 62 -16.87 -4.68 -3.99
N LEU A 63 -15.90 -4.17 -4.77
CA LEU A 63 -16.15 -3.63 -6.09
C LEU A 63 -16.23 -4.75 -7.13
N SER A 64 -17.11 -4.55 -8.09
CA SER A 64 -17.20 -5.29 -9.35
C SER A 64 -16.92 -4.34 -10.53
N TYR A 65 -16.78 -4.90 -11.72
CA TYR A 65 -16.50 -4.14 -12.94
C TYR A 65 -17.37 -2.88 -13.19
N PRO A 66 -18.72 -2.91 -13.03
CA PRO A 66 -19.56 -1.73 -13.27
C PRO A 66 -19.49 -0.71 -12.14
N ASP A 67 -18.98 -1.08 -10.96
CA ASP A 67 -19.09 -0.26 -9.77
C ASP A 67 -18.17 0.95 -9.83
N GLU A 68 -18.64 2.03 -9.23
CA GLU A 68 -17.85 3.24 -9.02
C GLU A 68 -17.12 3.14 -7.69
N PRO A 69 -15.78 3.16 -7.69
CA PRO A 69 -15.05 3.23 -6.44
C PRO A 69 -15.44 4.51 -5.69
N ASN A 70 -15.67 4.40 -4.38
CA ASN A 70 -15.76 5.57 -3.52
C ASN A 70 -14.38 6.22 -3.35
N TYR A 71 -14.00 7.10 -4.28
CA TYR A 71 -12.70 7.76 -4.29
C TYR A 71 -12.47 8.65 -3.06
N GLU A 72 -13.52 9.31 -2.56
CA GLU A 72 -13.45 10.14 -1.35
C GLU A 72 -13.05 9.30 -0.13
N LEU A 73 -13.65 8.12 0.05
CA LEU A 73 -13.27 7.17 1.10
C LEU A 73 -11.79 6.74 0.98
N LEU A 74 -11.35 6.38 -0.22
CA LEU A 74 -9.98 5.94 -0.48
C LEU A 74 -8.96 7.06 -0.21
N GLU A 75 -9.27 8.29 -0.63
CA GLU A 75 -8.44 9.47 -0.35
C GLU A 75 -8.39 9.78 1.15
N MET A 76 -9.53 9.74 1.84
CA MET A 76 -9.59 9.95 3.29
C MET A 76 -8.80 8.90 4.07
N THR A 77 -8.79 7.66 3.59
CA THR A 77 -7.98 6.57 4.16
C THR A 77 -6.49 6.93 4.11
N LEU A 78 -5.99 7.39 2.96
CA LEU A 78 -4.60 7.83 2.82
C LEU A 78 -4.29 9.08 3.65
N LYS A 79 -5.18 10.08 3.66
CA LYS A 79 -5.01 11.29 4.49
C LYS A 79 -4.95 10.95 5.99
N THR A 80 -5.72 9.97 6.45
CA THR A 80 -5.71 9.51 7.84
C THR A 80 -4.34 8.95 8.21
N ILE A 81 -3.69 8.22 7.30
CA ILE A 81 -2.30 7.75 7.49
C ILE A 81 -1.38 8.95 7.65
N LEU A 82 -1.42 9.92 6.72
CA LEU A 82 -0.54 11.10 6.78
C LEU A 82 -0.69 11.87 8.10
N ILE A 83 -1.93 12.10 8.56
CA ILE A 83 -2.20 12.77 9.83
C ILE A 83 -1.67 11.97 11.02
N LYS A 84 -1.90 10.64 11.03
CA LYS A 84 -1.50 9.75 12.13
C LYS A 84 0.01 9.66 12.31
N TYR A 85 0.76 9.75 11.21
CA TYR A 85 2.21 9.71 11.21
C TYR A 85 2.86 11.11 11.18
N ASP A 86 2.06 12.17 11.27
CA ASP A 86 2.50 13.58 11.26
C ASP A 86 3.36 13.92 10.01
N VAL A 87 2.96 13.38 8.86
CA VAL A 87 3.68 13.59 7.58
C VAL A 87 3.22 14.89 6.95
N ASN A 88 4.15 15.80 6.71
CA ASN A 88 3.91 17.05 6.00
C ASN A 88 4.25 16.94 4.51
N PHE A 89 3.41 17.52 3.64
CA PHE A 89 3.66 17.57 2.20
C PHE A 89 4.88 18.41 1.79
N GLU A 90 5.36 19.27 2.68
CA GLU A 90 6.60 20.05 2.49
C GLU A 90 7.86 19.28 2.91
N GLU A 91 7.73 18.07 3.48
CA GLU A 91 8.88 17.23 3.78
C GLU A 91 9.56 16.72 2.50
N PRO A 92 10.90 16.70 2.46
CA PRO A 92 11.63 16.18 1.30
C PRO A 92 11.36 14.69 1.15
N TYR A 93 11.24 14.23 -0.09
CA TYR A 93 11.19 12.80 -0.39
C TYR A 93 12.53 12.12 -0.07
N ASP A 94 12.51 10.79 0.05
CA ASP A 94 13.69 9.98 0.39
C ASP A 94 14.90 10.25 -0.52
N TRP A 95 14.68 10.53 -1.81
CA TRP A 95 15.75 10.81 -2.77
C TRP A 95 16.25 12.26 -2.75
N GLU A 96 15.52 13.19 -2.11
CA GLU A 96 15.94 14.58 -1.90
C GLU A 96 16.77 14.72 -0.63
N MET A 97 16.62 13.77 0.30
CA MET A 97 17.48 13.65 1.45
C MET A 97 18.85 13.11 1.00
N GLY A 98 19.88 13.97 1.06
CA GLY A 98 21.26 13.56 0.76
C GLY A 98 21.65 12.31 1.57
N TYR A 99 22.44 11.42 0.97
CA TYR A 99 22.80 10.10 1.55
C TYR A 99 23.37 10.16 2.98
N GLU A 100 23.85 11.31 3.44
CA GLU A 100 24.32 11.57 4.81
C GLU A 100 23.19 11.56 5.86
N ASN A 101 21.94 11.84 5.47
CA ASN A 101 20.78 11.91 6.36
C ASN A 101 19.99 10.60 6.46
N ILE A 102 20.27 9.62 5.59
CA ILE A 102 19.61 8.30 5.57
C ILE A 102 19.97 7.47 6.84
N GLY A 103 21.02 7.85 7.58
CA GLY A 103 21.46 7.18 8.81
C GLY A 103 21.33 8.00 10.12
N GLY A 104 20.83 9.24 10.07
CA GLY A 104 20.96 10.20 11.18
C GLY A 104 19.68 10.58 11.94
N GLY A 105 18.51 10.34 11.36
CA GLY A 105 17.21 10.60 12.01
C GLY A 105 16.65 9.30 12.56
N LYS A 106 16.45 9.24 13.89
CA LYS A 106 15.85 8.12 14.65
C LYS A 106 15.12 7.10 13.76
N LEU A 107 15.73 5.93 13.55
CA LEU A 107 14.96 4.71 13.39
C LEU A 107 13.98 4.67 14.58
N ARG A 108 12.71 4.95 14.34
CA ARG A 108 11.64 4.50 15.23
C ARG A 108 11.49 3.01 14.96
N ALA A 109 12.46 2.25 15.45
CA ALA A 109 12.35 0.82 15.57
C ALA A 109 11.18 0.51 16.51
N ASN A 110 10.42 -0.52 16.14
CA ASN A 110 9.70 -1.51 16.96
C ASN A 110 8.65 -2.09 16.01
N GLY A 111 8.75 -3.30 15.49
CA GLY A 111 9.52 -4.50 15.77
C GLY A 111 8.79 -5.65 15.09
#